data_AF-A0A7C6IAT3-F1
#
_entry.id   AF-A0A7C6IAT3-F1
#
_cell.length_a   1.000
_cell.length_b   1.000
_cell.length_c   1.000
_cell.angle_alpha   90.00
_cell.angle_beta   90.00
_cell.angle_gamma   90.00
#
_symmetry.space_group_name_H-M   'P 1'
#
loop_
_entity.id
_entity.type
_entity.pdbx_description
1 polymer ?
#
loop_
_entity_poly.entity_id
_entity_poly.type
_entity_poly.pdbx_seq_one_letter_code
_entity_poly.pdbx_strand_id
1 'polypeptide(L)' 'GGGWYDRALTHADPDAVRGTLVGDGEVVDAVPVEPWDLAVDLVVTPTRTIVTGALGVRVARAE' A
#
# COMPACT_ATOMS: atom_id res chain seq x y z
N GLY A 1 -0.16 -12.43 -10.24
CA GLY A 1 -1.03 -12.29 -9.06
C GLY A 1 -2.43 -12.72 -9.43
N GLY A 2 -2.93 -13.84 -8.91
CA GLY A 2 -4.29 -14.35 -9.23
C GLY A 2 -5.45 -13.49 -8.67
N GLY A 3 -5.26 -12.18 -8.53
CA GLY A 3 -6.25 -11.24 -8.03
C GLY A 3 -6.71 -11.50 -6.59
N TRP A 4 -5.89 -12.18 -5.77
CA TRP A 4 -6.32 -12.63 -4.44
C TRP A 4 -6.53 -11.45 -3.48
N TYR A 5 -5.60 -10.49 -3.47
CA TYR A 5 -5.73 -9.31 -2.63
C TYR A 5 -6.83 -8.37 -3.12
N ASP A 6 -6.99 -8.18 -4.43
CA ASP A 6 -8.06 -7.35 -5.01
C ASP A 6 -9.44 -7.83 -4.55
N ARG A 7 -9.65 -9.16 -4.57
CA ARG A 7 -10.89 -9.79 -4.09
C ARG A 7 -11.02 -9.77 -2.57
N ALA A 8 -9.95 -10.09 -1.84
CA ALA A 8 -10.01 -10.18 -0.39
C ALA A 8 -10.19 -8.79 0.26
N LEU A 9 -9.45 -7.79 -0.20
CA LEU A 9 -9.47 -6.43 0.37
C LEU A 9 -10.77 -5.69 0.09
N THR A 10 -11.57 -6.11 -0.90
CA THR A 10 -12.95 -5.62 -1.07
C THR A 10 -13.85 -5.90 0.15
N HIS A 11 -13.47 -6.88 0.97
CA HIS A 11 -14.22 -7.27 2.19
C HIS A 11 -13.58 -6.71 3.48
N ALA A 12 -12.50 -5.95 3.37
CA ALA A 12 -11.88 -5.31 4.51
C ALA A 12 -12.76 -4.17 5.03
N ASP A 13 -12.58 -3.82 6.31
CA ASP A 13 -13.14 -2.60 6.86
C ASP A 13 -12.67 -1.40 6.02
N PRO A 14 -13.57 -0.51 5.54
CA PRO A 14 -13.19 0.63 4.71
C PRO A 14 -12.21 1.60 5.39
N ASP A 15 -12.17 1.62 6.72
CA ASP A 15 -11.27 2.46 7.51
C ASP A 15 -9.96 1.75 7.90
N ALA A 16 -9.79 0.47 7.52
CA ALA A 16 -8.56 -0.26 7.78
C ALA A 16 -7.39 0.27 6.92
N VAL A 17 -6.27 0.54 7.58
CA VAL A 17 -5.01 0.91 6.92
C VAL A 17 -4.47 -0.26 6.11
N ARG A 18 -4.27 -0.06 4.81
CA ARG A 18 -3.66 -1.03 3.90
C ARG A 18 -2.19 -0.73 3.74
N GLY A 19 -1.35 -1.65 4.19
CA GLY A 19 0.10 -1.56 4.07
C GLY A 19 0.67 -2.65 3.17
N THR A 20 1.76 -2.36 2.48
CA THR A 20 2.58 -3.37 1.79
C THR A 20 4.03 -3.31 2.25
N LEU A 21 4.68 -4.46 2.27
CA LEU A 21 6.11 -4.61 2.55
C LEU A 21 6.79 -5.03 1.25
N VAL A 22 7.76 -4.22 0.80
CA VAL A 22 8.49 -4.47 -0.45
C VAL A 22 9.95 -4.10 -0.29
N GLY A 23 10.83 -4.64 -1.13
CA GLY A 23 12.23 -4.22 -1.19
C GLY A 23 12.37 -2.79 -1.74
N ASP A 24 13.47 -2.11 -1.39
CA ASP A 24 13.71 -0.74 -1.86
C ASP A 24 13.73 -0.63 -3.40
N GLY A 25 14.20 -1.67 -4.09
CA GLY A 25 14.24 -1.73 -5.56
C GLY A 25 12.91 -2.08 -6.23
N GLU A 26 11.89 -2.45 -5.47
CA GLU A 26 10.53 -2.71 -5.99
C GLU A 26 9.67 -1.42 -6.00
N VAL A 27 10.16 -0.35 -5.37
CA VAL A 27 9.54 0.97 -5.45
C VAL A 27 9.97 1.63 -6.76
N VAL A 28 9.02 1.79 -7.68
CA VAL A 28 9.21 2.39 -9.00
C VAL A 28 8.26 3.58 -9.18
N ASP A 29 8.55 4.45 -10.15
CA ASP A 29 7.77 5.66 -10.41
C ASP A 29 6.33 5.35 -10.87
N ALA A 30 6.14 4.24 -11.59
CA ALA A 30 4.84 3.81 -12.07
C ALA A 30 4.80 2.28 -12.29
N VAL A 31 3.60 1.73 -12.12
CA VAL A 31 3.23 0.37 -12.51
C VAL A 31 1.97 0.43 -13.38
N PRO A 32 1.70 -0.57 -14.25
CA PRO A 32 0.40 -0.72 -14.87
C PRO A 32 -0.69 -0.79 -13.79
N VAL A 33 -1.78 -0.05 -13.98
CA VAL A 33 -2.92 -0.01 -13.06
C VAL A 33 -4.15 -0.50 -13.80
N GLU A 34 -4.83 -1.46 -13.19
CA GLU A 34 -6.10 -2.02 -13.65
C GLU A 34 -7.28 -1.45 -12.86
N PRO A 35 -8.51 -1.45 -13.40
CA PRO A 35 -9.68 -0.86 -12.73
C PRO A 35 -10.04 -1.47 -11.37
N TRP A 36 -9.56 -2.68 -11.07
CA TRP A 36 -9.81 -3.39 -9.81
C TRP A 36 -8.67 -3.24 -8.80
N ASP A 37 -7.57 -2.58 -9.17
CA ASP A 37 -6.45 -2.39 -8.26
C ASP A 37 -6.83 -1.44 -7.13
N LEU A 38 -6.43 -1.80 -5.91
CA LEU A 38 -6.68 -1.01 -4.72
C LEU A 38 -5.39 -0.34 -4.25
N ALA A 39 -5.44 0.99 -4.08
CA ALA A 39 -4.33 1.74 -3.50
C ALA A 39 -4.06 1.30 -2.05
N VAL A 40 -2.78 1.27 -1.70
CA VAL A 40 -2.32 1.10 -0.31
C VAL A 40 -2.08 2.46 0.32
N ASP A 41 -2.19 2.54 1.64
CA ASP A 41 -1.95 3.75 2.44
C ASP A 41 -0.50 3.91 2.85
N LEU A 42 0.19 2.77 3.01
CA LEU A 42 1.57 2.68 3.47
C LEU A 42 2.38 1.72 2.59
N VAL A 43 3.59 2.15 2.23
CA VAL A 43 4.62 1.28 1.67
C VAL A 43 5.79 1.30 2.63
N VAL A 44 6.16 0.15 3.18
CA VAL A 44 7.33 0.01 4.05
C VAL A 44 8.39 -0.78 3.30
N THR A 45 9.58 -0.19 3.24
CA THR A 45 10.79 -0.84 2.73
C THR A 45 11.79 -1.03 3.87
N PRO A 46 12.87 -1.80 3.68
CA PRO A 46 13.93 -1.92 4.67
C PRO A 46 14.51 -0.58 5.14
N THR A 47 14.51 0.46 4.28
CA THR A 47 15.16 1.75 4.60
C THR A 47 14.18 2.90 4.88
N ARG A 48 12.91 2.79 4.51
CA ARG A 48 11.95 3.90 4.66
C ARG A 48 10.50 3.45 4.74
N THR A 49 9.66 4.31 5.30
CA THR A 49 8.20 4.21 5.24
C THR A 49 7.64 5.37 4.42
N ILE A 50 6.79 5.07 3.45
CA ILE A 50 6.16 6.02 2.53
C ILE A 50 4.65 6.03 2.82
N VAL A 51 4.09 7.22 3.02
CA VAL A 51 2.64 7.46 3.05
C VAL A 51 2.18 7.88 1.66
N THR A 52 1.16 7.21 1.14
CA THR A 52 0.61 7.49 -0.20
C THR A 52 -0.49 8.55 -0.19
N GLY A 53 -1.12 8.77 0.98
CA GLY A 53 -2.23 9.70 1.16
C GLY A 53 -3.62 9.12 0.91
N ALA A 54 -3.76 7.82 0.63
CA ALA A 54 -5.05 7.21 0.28
C ALA A 54 -6.13 7.31 1.39
N LEU A 55 -5.79 7.10 2.67
CA LEU A 55 -6.67 7.34 3.83
C LEU A 55 -6.17 8.44 4.79
N GLY A 56 -5.27 9.33 4.34
CA GLY A 56 -4.72 10.38 5.21
C GLY A 56 -3.84 9.87 6.36
N VAL A 57 -3.30 8.66 6.24
CA VAL A 57 -2.40 8.03 7.21
C VAL A 57 -1.13 8.87 7.43
N ARG A 58 -0.61 8.90 8.66
CA ARG A 58 0.62 9.63 9.03
C ARG A 58 1.63 8.64 9.60
N VAL A 59 2.91 8.76 9.20
CA VAL A 59 3.98 7.98 9.85
C VAL A 59 4.27 8.63 11.21
N ALA A 60 4.28 7.82 12.28
CA ALA A 60 4.85 8.27 13.55
C ALA A 60 6.37 8.46 13.36
N ARG A 61 6.93 9.57 13.85
CA ARG A 61 8.39 9.69 13.91
C ARG A 61 8.91 8.60 14.85
N ALA A 62 9.80 7.75 14.35
CA ALA A 62 10.66 6.95 15.21
C ALA A 62 11.66 7.89 15.91
N GLU A 63 11.79 7.76 17.22
CA GLU A 63 12.82 8.43 18.04
C GLU A 63 14.21 7.85 17.79
#